data_AF-A0A920MP13-F1
#
_entry.id   AF-A0A920MP13-F1
#
_cell.length_a   1.000
_cell.length_b   1.000
_cell.length_c   1.000
_cell.angle_alpha   90.00
_cell.angle_beta   90.00
_cell.angle_gamma   90.00
#
_symmetry.space_group_name_H-M   'P 1'
#
loop_
_entity.id
_entity.type
_entity.pdbx_description
1 polymer ?
#
loop_
_entity_poly.entity_id
_entity_poly.type
_entity_poly.pdbx_seq_one_letter_code
_entity_poly.pdbx_strand_id
1 'polypeptide(L)'
;MSHGFSMSMLSNGQHSFSVMGFTNNLNYLLADNLMLDANLTLYSSQLPFQEGQAFNQLNIAYDAGITYQPTKNSYLQLRFQRSPHNQRYQSRSPFNMRFIQ
;
A
#
# COMPACT_ATOMS: atom_id res chain seq x y z
N MET A 1 12.65 -13.95 -2.03
CA MET A 1 12.52 -12.55 -1.59
C MET A 1 12.53 -11.67 -2.81
N SER A 2 11.52 -10.83 -2.99
CA SER A 2 11.46 -9.83 -4.07
C SER A 2 11.27 -8.45 -3.48
N HIS A 3 11.74 -7.43 -4.19
CA HIS A 3 11.54 -6.04 -3.85
C HIS A 3 11.10 -5.29 -5.10
N GLY A 4 10.27 -4.27 -4.91
CA GLY A 4 9.74 -3.44 -5.98
C GLY A 4 9.75 -1.98 -5.56
N PHE A 5 10.09 -1.11 -6.50
CA PHE A 5 9.95 0.33 -6.35
C PHE A 5 8.91 0.83 -7.36
N SER A 6 8.05 1.74 -6.90
CA SER A 6 7.00 2.34 -7.73
C SER A 6 6.95 3.85 -7.47
N MET A 7 6.74 4.62 -8.54
CA MET A 7 6.53 6.06 -8.46
C MET A 7 5.43 6.44 -9.44
N SER A 8 4.45 7.19 -8.96
CA SER A 8 3.36 7.73 -9.76
C SER A 8 3.27 9.24 -9.56
N MET A 9 2.95 9.96 -10.64
CA MET A 9 2.80 11.41 -10.62
C MET A 9 1.51 11.77 -11.34
N LEU A 10 0.70 12.61 -10.69
CA LEU A 10 -0.54 13.14 -11.20
C LEU A 10 -0.39 14.66 -11.27
N SER A 11 -0.80 15.26 -12.39
CA SER A 11 -0.79 16.71 -12.58
C SER A 11 -2.13 17.16 -13.14
N ASN A 12 -2.67 18.25 -12.60
CA ASN A 12 -3.87 18.91 -13.13
C ASN A 12 -3.56 20.25 -13.85
N GLY A 13 -2.28 20.49 -14.17
CA GLY A 13 -1.81 21.71 -14.83
C GLY A 13 -1.43 22.85 -13.88
N GLN A 14 -1.99 22.92 -12.67
CA GLN A 14 -1.63 23.93 -11.65
C GLN A 14 -0.91 23.30 -10.45
N HIS A 15 -1.20 22.03 -10.16
CA HIS A 15 -0.68 21.30 -9.02
C HIS A 15 -0.22 19.91 -9.44
N SER A 16 0.94 19.49 -8.94
CA SER A 16 1.49 18.16 -9.11
C SER A 16 1.45 17.40 -7.78
N PHE A 17 1.07 16.13 -7.87
CA PHE A 17 0.98 15.19 -6.75
C PHE A 17 1.86 14.01 -7.11
N SER A 18 2.79 13.62 -6.24
CA SER A 18 3.62 12.44 -6.45
C SER A 18 3.44 11.45 -5.31
N VAL A 19 3.40 10.17 -5.65
CA VAL A 19 3.41 9.07 -4.69
C VAL A 19 4.56 8.15 -5.05
N MET A 20 5.41 7.86 -4.07
CA MET A 20 6.49 6.90 -4.18
C MET A 20 6.23 5.74 -3.21
N GLY A 21 6.55 4.52 -3.63
CA GLY A 21 6.34 3.31 -2.85
C GLY A 21 7.49 2.33 -3.01
N PHE A 22 7.91 1.73 -1.92
CA PHE A 22 8.86 0.61 -1.87
C PHE A 22 8.17 -0.59 -1.22
N THR A 23 8.10 -1.69 -1.94
CA THR A 23 7.48 -2.94 -1.48
C THR A 23 8.54 -4.03 -1.37
N ASN A 24 8.50 -4.78 -0.27
CA ASN A 24 9.30 -5.96 -0.05
C ASN A 24 8.39 -7.16 0.20
N ASN A 25 8.65 -8.25 -0.51
CA ASN A 25 7.94 -9.51 -0.35
C ASN A 25 8.93 -10.58 0.11
N LEU A 26 8.64 -11.14 1.27
CA LEU A 26 9.32 -12.26 1.89
C LEU A 26 8.38 -13.46 1.78
N ASN A 27 8.91 -14.56 1.26
CA ASN A 27 8.24 -15.84 1.32
C ASN A 27 9.29 -16.87 1.72
N TYR A 28 9.03 -17.62 2.78
CA TYR A 28 9.98 -18.54 3.36
C TYR A 28 9.28 -19.81 3.82
N LEU A 29 9.83 -20.96 3.44
CA LEU A 29 9.37 -22.25 3.94
C LEU A 29 10.14 -22.55 5.24
N LEU A 30 9.41 -22.51 6.36
CA LEU A 30 9.94 -22.88 7.68
C LEU A 30 10.04 -24.40 7.82
N ALA A 31 9.15 -25.13 7.14
CA ALA A 31 9.15 -26.58 6.99
C ALA A 31 8.42 -26.94 5.69
N ASP A 32 8.44 -28.21 5.29
CA ASP A 32 7.76 -28.70 4.08
C ASP A 32 6.25 -28.43 4.07
N ASN A 33 5.66 -28.25 5.24
CA ASN A 33 4.24 -27.97 5.43
C ASN A 33 3.97 -26.65 6.17
N LEU A 34 4.97 -25.76 6.31
CA LEU A 34 4.84 -24.49 7.01
C LEU A 34 5.51 -23.37 6.22
N MET A 35 4.70 -22.44 5.72
CA MET A 35 5.14 -21.29 4.94
C MET A 35 4.86 -19.99 5.70
N LEU A 36 5.83 -19.10 5.70
CA LEU A 36 5.69 -17.73 6.18
C LEU A 36 5.77 -16.78 5.00
N ASP A 37 4.74 -15.95 4.86
CA ASP A 37 4.67 -14.89 3.88
C ASP A 37 4.62 -13.52 4.59
N ALA A 38 5.40 -12.55 4.13
CA ALA A 38 5.35 -11.19 4.65
C ALA A 38 5.56 -10.18 3.52
N ASN A 39 4.70 -9.18 3.46
CA ASN A 39 4.79 -8.03 2.58
C ASN A 39 4.90 -6.76 3.42
N LEU A 40 5.88 -5.93 3.09
CA LEU A 40 6.08 -4.62 3.69
C LEU A 40 6.08 -3.57 2.58
N THR A 41 5.18 -2.61 2.65
CA THR A 41 5.13 -1.48 1.71
C THR A 41 5.29 -0.17 2.45
N LEU A 42 6.37 0.55 2.15
CA LEU A 42 6.60 1.92 2.58
C LEU A 42 6.15 2.85 1.45
N TYR A 43 5.32 3.84 1.74
CA TYR A 43 4.91 4.81 0.73
C TYR A 43 4.87 6.22 1.29
N SER A 44 5.18 7.19 0.42
CA SER A 44 5.15 8.61 0.73
C SER A 44 4.39 9.35 -0.35
N SER A 45 3.47 10.22 0.05
CA SER A 45 2.75 11.13 -0.84
C SER A 45 3.20 12.56 -0.60
N GLN A 46 3.70 13.24 -1.65
CA GLN A 46 4.00 14.66 -1.60
C GLN A 46 2.79 15.43 -2.15
N LEU A 47 2.13 16.18 -1.26
CA LEU A 47 1.06 17.10 -1.61
C LEU A 47 1.66 18.49 -1.88
N PRO A 48 1.26 19.19 -2.96
CA PRO A 48 1.84 20.45 -3.39
C PRO A 48 1.58 21.63 -2.43
N PHE A 49 0.81 21.44 -1.36
CA PHE A 49 0.48 22.47 -0.38
C PHE A 49 1.25 22.35 0.95
N GLN A 50 2.21 21.42 1.06
CA GLN A 50 3.04 21.25 2.25
C GLN A 50 4.46 21.77 2.01
N GLU A 51 4.60 23.10 1.98
CA GLU A 51 5.92 23.72 2.08
C GLU A 51 6.49 23.49 3.49
N GLY A 52 7.69 22.90 3.56
CA GLY A 52 8.45 22.77 4.82
C GLY A 52 8.45 21.39 5.50
N GLN A 53 7.71 20.40 4.99
CA GLN A 53 7.73 19.05 5.59
C GLN A 53 7.78 17.93 4.54
N ALA A 54 8.90 17.86 3.82
CA ALA A 54 9.15 16.91 2.73
C ALA A 54 9.04 15.41 3.11
N PHE A 55 8.86 15.09 4.40
CA PHE A 55 8.84 13.72 4.94
C PHE A 55 7.60 13.38 5.78
N ASN A 56 6.61 14.27 5.96
CA ASN A 56 5.64 14.06 7.05
C ASN A 56 4.52 13.06 6.78
N GLN A 57 4.54 12.35 5.65
CA GLN A 57 3.52 11.35 5.31
C GLN A 57 4.15 10.03 4.84
N LEU A 58 5.28 9.63 5.45
CA LEU A 58 5.76 8.27 5.30
C LEU A 58 4.80 7.32 6.01
N ASN A 59 4.05 6.56 5.23
CA ASN A 59 3.10 5.58 5.72
C ASN A 59 3.62 4.18 5.46
N ILE A 60 3.14 3.25 6.29
CA ILE A 60 3.52 1.84 6.23
C ILE A 60 2.28 0.99 6.07
N ALA A 61 2.31 0.10 5.09
CA ALA A 61 1.39 -1.00 4.94
C ALA A 61 2.16 -2.29 5.15
N TYR A 62 1.54 -3.25 5.84
CA TYR A 62 2.16 -4.54 6.11
C TYR A 62 1.12 -5.63 6.01
N ASP A 63 1.58 -6.81 5.65
CA ASP A 63 0.78 -8.01 5.55
C ASP A 63 1.68 -9.18 5.91
N ALA A 64 1.35 -9.94 6.94
CA ALA A 64 2.11 -11.09 7.37
C ALA A 64 1.17 -12.28 7.55
N GLY A 65 1.53 -13.40 6.92
CA GLY A 65 0.81 -14.65 6.93
C GLY A 65 1.69 -15.82 7.34
N ILE A 66 1.07 -16.79 8.00
CA ILE A 66 1.64 -18.11 8.22
C ILE A 66 0.62 -19.14 7.76
N THR A 67 1.06 -20.06 6.90
CA THR A 67 0.25 -21.11 6.31
C THR A 67 0.82 -22.46 6.70
N TYR A 68 0.02 -23.26 7.42
CA TYR A 68 0.35 -24.62 7.83
C TYR A 68 -0.52 -25.62 7.08
N GLN A 69 0.09 -26.62 6.45
CA GLN A 69 -0.60 -27.64 5.65
C GLN A 69 -0.50 -29.02 6.32
N PRO A 70 -1.35 -29.33 7.33
CA PRO A 70 -1.24 -30.57 8.09
C PRO A 70 -1.44 -31.83 7.23
N THR A 71 -2.25 -31.75 6.17
CA THR A 71 -2.45 -32.85 5.22
C THR A 71 -2.40 -32.31 3.79
N LYS A 72 -2.26 -33.20 2.80
CA LYS A 72 -2.27 -32.81 1.38
C LYS A 72 -3.53 -32.04 0.96
N ASN A 73 -4.63 -32.21 1.70
CA ASN A 73 -5.95 -31.68 1.33
C ASN A 73 -6.49 -30.63 2.31
N SER A 74 -5.71 -30.20 3.31
CA SER A 74 -6.15 -29.19 4.27
C SER A 74 -5.02 -28.25 4.65
N TYR A 75 -5.35 -26.98 4.83
CA TYR A 75 -4.42 -25.96 5.29
C TYR A 75 -5.10 -25.03 6.29
N LEU A 76 -4.29 -24.43 7.15
CA LEU A 76 -4.65 -23.41 8.12
C LEU A 76 -3.81 -22.18 7.82
N GLN A 77 -4.44 -21.03 7.62
CA GLN A 77 -3.75 -19.77 7.41
C GLN A 77 -4.14 -18.77 8.50
N LEU A 78 -3.13 -18.14 9.11
CA LEU A 78 -3.30 -17.00 9.99
C LEU A 78 -2.64 -15.79 9.31
N ARG A 79 -3.39 -14.71 9.14
CA ARG A 79 -2.93 -13.52 8.40
C ARG A 79 -3.30 -12.23 9.10
N PHE A 80 -2.32 -11.34 9.21
CA PHE A 80 -2.45 -10.01 9.79
C PHE A 80 -2.07 -8.99 8.74
N GLN A 81 -3.05 -8.19 8.32
CA GLN A 81 -2.84 -7.17 7.30
C GLN A 81 -3.28 -5.79 7.78
N ARG A 82 -2.52 -4.78 7.40
CA ARG A 82 -2.85 -3.37 7.48
C ARG A 82 -2.59 -2.76 6.11
N SER A 83 -3.64 -2.69 5.31
CA SER A 83 -3.62 -1.96 4.05
C SER A 83 -3.82 -0.45 4.32
N PRO A 84 -3.28 0.43 3.44
CA PRO A 84 -3.74 1.80 3.39
C PRO A 84 -5.24 1.75 3.17
N HIS A 85 -6.03 2.30 4.10
CA HIS A 85 -7.44 2.51 3.82
C HIS A 85 -7.46 3.47 2.64
N ASN A 86 -7.73 2.95 1.43
CA ASN A 86 -7.97 3.79 0.28
C ASN A 86 -9.12 4.70 0.68
N GLN A 87 -8.81 5.94 1.07
CA GLN A 87 -9.81 6.99 1.05
C GLN A 87 -10.27 6.98 -0.40
N ARG A 88 -11.46 6.40 -0.63
CA ARG A 88 -12.19 6.59 -1.88
C ARG A 88 -12.17 8.10 -2.06
N TYR A 89 -11.31 8.57 -2.95
CA TYR A 89 -11.51 9.85 -3.58
C TYR A 89 -12.88 9.70 -4.21
N GLN A 90 -13.91 10.16 -3.50
CA GLN A 90 -15.17 10.50 -4.13
C GLN A 90 -14.73 11.47 -5.21
N SER A 91 -14.71 10.99 -6.45
CA SER A 91 -14.53 11.81 -7.61
C SER A 91 -15.70 12.78 -7.62
N ARG A 92 -15.56 13.91 -6.92
CA ARG A 92 -16.23 15.12 -7.37
C ARG A 92 -15.61 15.40 -8.72
N SER A 93 -16.30 14.91 -9.75
CA SER A 93 -16.03 15.24 -11.13
C SER A 93 -15.75 16.75 -11.20
N PRO A 94 -14.63 17.17 -11.83
CA PRO A 94 -14.33 18.59 -12.00
C PRO A 94 -15.41 19.34 -12.79
N PHE A 95 -16.38 18.62 -13.37
CA PHE A 95 -17.53 19.16 -14.11
C PHE A 95 -18.82 19.28 -13.28
N ASN A 96 -18.81 18.95 -11.99
CA ASN A 96 -20.00 19.05 -11.14
C ASN A 96 -19.73 19.87 -9.87
N MET A 97 -19.35 21.14 -10.06
CA MET A 97 -19.41 22.14 -9.01
C MET A 97 -20.85 22.67 -8.95
N ARG A 98 -21.66 22.13 -8.03
CA ARG A 98 -22.93 22.78 -7.68
C ARG A 98 -22.59 24.07 -6.92
N PHE A 99 -22.68 25.20 -7.62
CA PHE A 99 -22.72 26.52 -6.99
C PHE A 99 -23.99 26.59 -6.15
N ILE A 100 -23.83 26.72 -4.83
CA ILE A 100 -24.91 27.03 -3.92
C ILE A 100 -24.87 28.56 -3.78
N GLN A 101 -25.97 29.21 -4.19
CA GLN A 101 -26.23 30.64 -4.00
C GLN A 101 -26.54 30.96 -2.54
#